data_AF-A0A3M9ZXU4-F1
#
_entry.id   AF-A0A3M9ZXU4-F1
#
_cell.length_a   1.000
_cell.length_b   1.000
_cell.length_c   1.000
_cell.angle_alpha   90.00
_cell.angle_beta   90.00
_cell.angle_gamma   90.00
#
_symmetry.space_group_name_H-M   'P 1'
#
loop_
_entity.id
_entity.type
_entity.pdbx_description
1 polymer ?
#
loop_
_entity_poly.entity_id
_entity_poly.type
_entity_poly.pdbx_seq_one_letter_code
_entity_poly.pdbx_strand_id
1 'polypeptide(L)'
;MGVHSNIHIPSESFPHWIWYAVECVIVLAVSLLVSREITDSIEGLAADVQNYIFMGIVGIVFLTWYIGIRGFVLKKRILQSRY
;
A
#
# COMPACT_ATOMS: atom_id res chain seq x y z
N MET A 1 -25.66 -0.20 41.35
CA MET A 1 -24.88 0.70 40.47
C MET A 1 -24.21 -0.17 39.43
N GLY A 2 -24.68 -0.12 38.18
CA GLY A 2 -24.10 -0.93 37.10
C GLY A 2 -22.73 -0.38 36.73
N VAL A 3 -21.69 -1.21 36.84
CA VAL A 3 -20.36 -0.84 36.35
C VAL A 3 -20.38 -0.95 34.84
N HIS A 4 -20.44 0.19 34.16
CA HIS A 4 -20.22 0.24 32.72
C HIS A 4 -18.76 -0.12 32.48
N SER A 5 -18.49 -1.20 31.74
CA SER A 5 -17.14 -1.56 31.31
C SER A 5 -16.69 -0.55 30.25
N ASN A 6 -16.06 0.53 30.70
CA ASN A 6 -15.43 1.55 29.87
C ASN A 6 -14.01 1.12 29.47
N ILE A 7 -13.88 -0.10 28.91
CA ILE A 7 -12.69 -0.48 28.16
C ILE A 7 -12.53 0.54 27.02
N HIS A 8 -11.67 1.52 27.26
CA HIS A 8 -11.25 2.51 26.30
C HIS A 8 -10.18 1.83 25.46
N ILE A 9 -10.62 1.09 24.42
CA ILE A 9 -9.71 0.73 23.34
C ILE A 9 -9.39 2.04 22.65
N PRO A 10 -8.14 2.55 22.72
CA PRO A 10 -7.80 3.78 22.02
C PRO A 10 -8.10 3.55 20.53
N SER A 11 -9.05 4.31 20.01
CA SER A 11 -9.37 4.30 18.59
C SER A 11 -8.19 4.87 17.84
N GLU A 12 -7.32 3.97 17.34
CA GLU A 12 -6.15 4.24 16.52
C GLU A 12 -5.07 5.09 17.20
N SER A 13 -3.90 4.48 17.47
CA SER A 13 -2.81 5.13 18.22
C SER A 13 -2.08 6.25 17.45
N PHE A 14 -2.38 6.47 16.17
CA PHE A 14 -1.71 7.46 15.33
C PHE A 14 -2.69 8.24 14.44
N PRO A 15 -2.40 9.53 14.12
CA PRO A 15 -3.15 10.29 13.13
C PRO A 15 -3.28 9.56 11.79
N HIS A 16 -4.44 9.71 11.12
CA HIS A 16 -4.76 9.02 9.85
C HIS A 16 -3.70 9.16 8.75
N TRP A 17 -3.03 10.31 8.67
CA TRP A 17 -1.93 10.53 7.72
C TRP A 17 -0.73 9.61 7.97
N ILE A 18 -0.43 9.25 9.22
CA ILE A 18 0.67 8.33 9.55
C ILE A 18 0.35 6.93 9.04
N TRP A 19 -0.89 6.46 9.18
CA TRP A 19 -1.31 5.18 8.61
C TRP A 19 -1.14 5.14 7.09
N TYR A 20 -1.45 6.24 6.40
CA TYR A 20 -1.18 6.35 4.96
C TYR A 20 0.30 6.36 4.61
N ALA A 21 1.15 6.99 5.42
CA ALA A 21 2.59 6.97 5.20
C ALA A 21 3.17 5.55 5.40
N VAL A 22 2.73 4.85 6.44
CA VAL A 22 3.12 3.46 6.71
C VAL A 22 2.67 2.54 5.58
N GLU A 23 1.44 2.65 5.12
CA GLU A 23 0.93 1.92 3.95
C GLU A 23 1.80 2.18 2.72
N CYS A 24 2.17 3.44 2.45
CA CYS A 24 3.01 3.82 1.32
C CYS A 24 4.38 3.16 1.36
N VAL A 25 5.04 3.16 2.53
CA VAL A 25 6.34 2.51 2.71
C VAL A 25 6.25 0.99 2.48
N ILE A 26 5.19 0.35 3.00
CA ILE A 26 4.96 -1.08 2.79
C ILE A 26 4.75 -1.39 1.31
N VAL A 27 3.89 -0.64 0.63
CA VAL A 27 3.60 -0.85 -0.80
C VAL A 27 4.85 -0.61 -1.66
N LEU A 28 5.67 0.39 -1.34
CA LEU A 28 6.95 0.62 -2.00
C LEU A 28 7.93 -0.53 -1.77
N ALA A 29 8.02 -1.07 -0.55
CA ALA A 29 8.88 -2.22 -0.28
C ALA A 29 8.44 -3.44 -1.08
N VAL A 30 7.13 -3.73 -1.12
CA VAL A 30 6.57 -4.83 -1.91
C VAL A 30 6.81 -4.62 -3.41
N SER A 31 6.62 -3.40 -3.93
CA SER A 31 6.82 -3.13 -5.36
C SER A 31 8.29 -3.29 -5.77
N LEU A 32 9.24 -2.90 -4.92
CA LEU A 32 10.68 -3.12 -5.15
C LEU A 32 11.03 -4.62 -5.18
N LEU A 33 10.50 -5.39 -4.22
CA LEU A 33 10.73 -6.84 -4.17
C LEU A 33 10.13 -7.55 -5.39
N VAL A 34 8.88 -7.26 -5.73
CA VAL A 34 8.21 -7.83 -6.91
C VAL A 34 8.95 -7.43 -8.19
N SER A 35 9.39 -6.18 -8.30
CA SER A 35 10.13 -5.72 -9.47
C SER A 35 11.48 -6.41 -9.62
N ARG A 36 12.18 -6.69 -8.51
CA ARG A 36 13.42 -7.47 -8.52
C ARG A 36 13.18 -8.84 -9.14
N GLU A 37 12.21 -9.60 -8.62
CA GLU A 37 11.95 -10.97 -9.10
C GLU A 37 11.57 -11.00 -10.59
N ILE A 38 10.74 -10.04 -11.04
CA ILE A 38 10.32 -9.98 -12.43
C ILE A 38 11.48 -9.59 -13.34
N THR A 39 12.29 -8.62 -12.93
CA THR A 39 13.41 -8.13 -13.73
C THR A 39 14.52 -9.18 -13.83
N ASP A 40 14.81 -9.88 -12.74
CA ASP A 40 15.80 -10.97 -12.70
C ASP A 40 15.37 -12.17 -13.56
N SER A 41 14.06 -12.34 -13.79
CA SER A 41 13.53 -13.37 -14.68
C SER A 41 13.71 -13.06 -16.17
N ILE A 42 14.18 -11.86 -16.53
CA ILE A 42 14.40 -11.45 -17.92
C ILE A 42 15.91 -11.44 -18.23
N GLU A 43 16.37 -12.46 -18.94
CA GLU A 43 17.77 -12.59 -19.33
C GLU A 43 18.12 -11.75 -20.58
N GLY A 44 19.41 -11.39 -20.71
CA GLY A 44 19.95 -10.77 -21.93
C GLY A 44 19.70 -9.26 -22.08
N LEU A 45 19.26 -8.59 -21.02
CA LEU A 45 19.09 -7.13 -21.01
C LEU A 45 20.40 -6.40 -20.77
N ALA A 46 20.59 -5.27 -21.45
CA ALA A 46 21.64 -4.32 -21.09
C ALA A 46 21.28 -3.63 -19.75
N ALA A 47 22.29 -3.29 -18.95
CA ALA A 47 22.10 -2.73 -17.60
C ALA A 47 21.21 -1.48 -17.57
N ASP A 48 21.34 -0.60 -18.57
CA ASP A 48 20.50 0.61 -18.67
C ASP A 48 19.02 0.25 -18.88
N VAL A 49 18.75 -0.70 -19.78
CA VAL A 49 17.39 -1.15 -20.10
C VAL A 49 16.79 -1.89 -18.91
N GLN A 50 17.59 -2.71 -18.22
CA GLN A 50 17.18 -3.42 -17.00
C GLN A 50 16.73 -2.44 -15.91
N ASN A 51 17.43 -1.33 -15.70
CA ASN A 51 17.06 -0.31 -14.73
C ASN A 51 15.73 0.40 -15.08
N TYR A 52 15.51 0.71 -16.37
CA TYR A 52 14.24 1.28 -16.82
C TYR A 52 13.07 0.30 -16.63
N ILE A 53 13.27 -0.97 -16.93
CA ILE A 53 12.26 -2.02 -16.74
C ILE A 53 11.95 -2.18 -15.25
N PHE A 54 12.98 -2.27 -14.40
CA PHE A 54 12.83 -2.35 -12.96
C PHE A 54 11.99 -1.19 -12.40
N MET A 55 12.34 0.05 -12.72
CA MET A 55 11.60 1.23 -12.26
C MET A 55 10.19 1.31 -12.85
N GLY A 56 10.00 0.86 -14.09
CA GLY A 56 8.69 0.77 -14.74
C GLY A 56 7.75 -0.19 -14.01
N ILE A 57 8.23 -1.38 -13.65
CA ILE A 57 7.44 -2.38 -12.90
C ILE A 57 7.11 -1.87 -11.50
N VAL A 58 8.06 -1.24 -10.79
CA VAL A 58 7.83 -0.60 -9.49
C VAL A 58 6.66 0.39 -9.60
N GLY A 59 6.70 1.25 -10.61
CA GLY A 59 5.65 2.25 -10.87
C GLY A 59 4.29 1.62 -11.16
N ILE A 60 4.24 0.57 -12.00
CA ILE A 60 3.00 -0.13 -12.34
C ILE A 60 2.38 -0.77 -11.09
N VAL A 61 3.15 -1.54 -10.32
CA VAL A 61 2.66 -2.20 -9.10
C VAL A 61 2.12 -1.17 -8.10
N PHE A 62 2.86 -0.08 -7.91
CA PHE A 62 2.43 1.01 -7.04
C PHE A 62 1.13 1.67 -7.52
N LEU A 63 1.02 1.99 -8.81
CA LEU A 63 -0.19 2.58 -9.39
C LEU A 63 -1.39 1.63 -9.31
N THR A 64 -1.19 0.33 -9.57
CA THR A 64 -2.24 -0.68 -9.43
C THR A 64 -2.79 -0.72 -8.00
N TRP A 65 -1.92 -0.62 -6.99
CA TRP A 65 -2.37 -0.53 -5.60
C TRP A 65 -3.21 0.73 -5.36
N TYR A 66 -2.68 1.91 -5.69
CA TYR A 66 -3.31 3.18 -5.31
C TYR A 66 -4.55 3.54 -6.14
N ILE A 67 -4.55 3.24 -7.45
CA ILE A 67 -5.66 3.57 -8.36
C ILE A 67 -6.68 2.42 -8.37
N GLY A 68 -6.22 1.18 -8.44
CA GLY A 68 -7.07 0.00 -8.56
C GLY A 68 -7.59 -0.46 -7.20
N ILE A 69 -6.71 -1.04 -6.40
CA ILE A 69 -7.09 -1.76 -5.17
C ILE A 69 -7.60 -0.78 -4.11
N ARG A 70 -6.83 0.26 -3.77
CA ARG A 70 -7.19 1.26 -2.77
C ARG A 70 -8.45 2.03 -3.17
N GLY A 71 -8.55 2.44 -4.44
CA GLY A 71 -9.76 3.07 -4.99
C GLY A 71 -11.01 2.19 -4.88
N PHE A 72 -10.88 0.88 -5.09
CA PHE A 72 -11.97 -0.08 -4.95
C PHE A 72 -12.32 -0.41 -3.50
N VAL A 73 -11.31 -0.60 -2.64
CA VAL A 73 -11.44 -0.92 -1.21
C VAL A 73 -12.06 0.27 -0.45
N LEU A 74 -11.55 1.49 -0.68
CA LEU A 74 -12.09 2.70 -0.05
C LEU A 74 -13.48 3.06 -0.55
N LYS A 75 -13.88 2.65 -1.77
CA LYS A 75 -15.26 2.80 -2.26
C LYS A 75 -16.28 2.00 -1.46
N LYS A 76 -15.87 0.89 -0.81
CA LYS A 76 -16.84 -0.10 -0.34
C LYS A 76 -17.37 0.11 1.08
N ARG A 77 -16.70 0.78 2.03
CA ARG A 77 -17.16 0.67 3.44
C ARG A 77 -16.83 1.77 4.47
N ILE A 78 -15.97 2.76 4.22
CA ILE A 78 -15.42 3.57 5.34
C ILE A 78 -15.99 5.00 5.42
N LEU A 79 -16.62 5.51 4.36
CA LEU A 79 -17.30 6.82 4.38
C LEU A 79 -18.81 6.74 4.63
N GLN A 80 -19.36 5.54 4.92
CA GLN A 80 -20.72 5.44 5.44
C GLN A 80 -20.74 5.74 6.95
N SER A 81 -20.17 6.88 7.33
CA SER A 81 -20.58 7.57 8.55
C SER A 81 -22.02 8.03 8.30
N ARG A 82 -22.99 7.13 8.54
CA ARG A 82 -24.35 7.56 8.90
C ARG A 82 -24.24 8.18 10.29
N TYR A 83 -23.92 9.46 10.32
CA TYR A 83 -24.39 10.37 11.35
C TYR A 83 -25.21 11.44 10.64
#